data_AF-A0A1C8ZV23-F1
#
_entry.id   AF-A0A1C8ZV23-F1
#
_cell.length_a   1.000
_cell.length_b   1.000
_cell.length_c   1.000
_cell.angle_alpha   90.00
_cell.angle_beta   90.00
_cell.angle_gamma   90.00
#
_symmetry.space_group_name_H-M   'P 1'
#
loop_
_entity.id
_entity.type
_entity.pdbx_description
1 polymer ?
#
loop_
_entity_poly.entity_id
_entity_poly.type
_entity_poly.pdbx_seq_one_letter_code
_entity_poly.pdbx_strand_id
1 'polypeptide(L)'
;MNKAEMLFEAYKNRREIEPFPLEKDEALQVYNEFSRMLVENEGLGGYKIALQGKAIGVLTKPMITFNNEIDLWFKTHKLEVEIIALVKNGKVEKTFLGLEIPATRFNTWDLGEHYIIADDAFAGRLYVGKQIEPPFGTFKLIINDEFVAEGGPTYNPSDVVKPNMEGYVSLGVFIGPYKISKGDKVRVEGKKTITVKFS
;
A
#
# COMPACT_ATOMS: atom_id res chain seq x y z
N MET A 1 -2.40 -25.60 10.25
CA MET A 1 -2.00 -24.24 9.86
C MET A 1 -3.19 -23.34 10.13
N ASN A 2 -3.03 -22.32 10.99
CA ASN A 2 -4.08 -21.34 11.21
C ASN A 2 -4.17 -20.37 10.01
N LYS A 3 -5.23 -19.55 9.94
CA LYS A 3 -5.48 -18.66 8.80
C LYS A 3 -4.39 -17.59 8.61
N ALA A 4 -3.82 -17.08 9.70
CA ALA A 4 -2.72 -16.12 9.66
C ALA A 4 -1.43 -16.74 9.10
N GLU A 5 -1.09 -17.96 9.52
CA GLU A 5 0.02 -18.75 8.97
C GLU A 5 -0.17 -19.04 7.47
N MET A 6 -1.42 -19.30 7.02
CA MET A 6 -1.71 -19.47 5.60
C MET A 6 -1.37 -18.21 4.78
N LEU A 7 -1.80 -17.03 5.25
CA LEU A 7 -1.48 -15.76 4.61
C LEU A 7 0.02 -15.46 4.67
N PHE A 8 0.67 -15.75 5.80
CA PHE A 8 2.11 -15.55 5.97
C PHE A 8 2.94 -16.43 5.05
N GLU A 9 2.60 -17.71 4.92
CA GLU A 9 3.28 -18.60 3.98
C GLU A 9 2.96 -18.24 2.52
N ALA A 10 1.75 -17.78 2.20
CA ALA A 10 1.45 -17.22 0.89
C ALA A 10 2.32 -15.99 0.57
N TYR A 11 2.47 -15.09 1.55
CA TYR A 11 3.35 -13.92 1.47
C TYR A 11 4.80 -14.32 1.22
N LYS A 12 5.39 -15.16 2.08
CA LYS A 12 6.80 -15.57 1.99
C LYS A 12 7.14 -16.25 0.67
N ASN A 13 6.23 -17.10 0.20
CA ASN A 13 6.40 -17.86 -1.04
C ASN A 13 5.94 -17.09 -2.28
N ARG A 14 5.52 -15.82 -2.14
CA ARG A 14 5.12 -14.94 -3.25
C ARG A 14 4.05 -15.59 -4.15
N ARG A 15 3.07 -16.24 -3.52
CA ARG A 15 2.02 -17.00 -4.19
C ARG A 15 0.63 -16.56 -3.75
N GLU A 16 -0.31 -16.70 -4.66
CA GLU A 16 -1.73 -16.52 -4.39
C GLU A 16 -2.34 -17.85 -3.89
N ILE A 17 -3.36 -17.76 -3.04
CA ILE A 17 -4.13 -18.89 -2.51
C ILE A 17 -5.63 -18.70 -2.77
N GLU A 18 -6.40 -19.79 -2.75
CA GLU A 18 -7.86 -19.69 -2.74
C GLU A 18 -8.34 -19.00 -1.45
N PRO A 19 -9.38 -18.16 -1.51
CA PRO A 19 -10.04 -17.64 -0.31
C PRO A 19 -10.52 -18.78 0.57
N PHE A 20 -10.10 -18.77 1.83
CA PHE A 20 -10.61 -19.69 2.85
C PHE A 20 -11.82 -19.07 3.55
N PRO A 21 -12.73 -19.88 4.11
CA PRO A 21 -13.85 -19.34 4.90
C PRO A 21 -13.35 -18.41 6.01
N LEU A 22 -13.77 -17.15 5.97
CA LEU A 22 -13.40 -16.12 6.93
C LEU A 22 -14.66 -15.34 7.35
N GLU A 23 -14.97 -15.37 8.63
CA GLU A 23 -16.04 -14.58 9.23
C GLU A 23 -15.56 -13.16 9.58
N LYS A 24 -16.50 -12.22 9.69
CA LYS A 24 -16.16 -10.82 10.00
C LYS A 24 -15.48 -10.65 11.36
N ASP A 25 -15.94 -11.39 12.36
CA ASP A 25 -15.48 -11.23 13.76
C ASP A 25 -14.07 -11.81 14.00
N GLU A 26 -13.63 -12.74 13.16
CA GLU A 26 -12.28 -13.31 13.26
C GLU A 26 -11.24 -12.56 12.41
N ALA A 27 -11.66 -11.75 11.44
CA ALA A 27 -10.74 -11.07 10.53
C ALA A 27 -9.71 -10.20 11.24
N LEU A 28 -10.11 -9.51 12.32
CA LEU A 28 -9.19 -8.70 13.11
C LEU A 28 -8.15 -9.55 13.87
N GLN A 29 -8.53 -10.75 14.31
CA GLN A 29 -7.62 -11.68 14.97
C GLN A 29 -6.58 -12.20 13.98
N VAL A 30 -7.03 -12.60 12.79
CA VAL A 30 -6.15 -13.05 11.70
C VAL A 30 -5.18 -11.93 11.28
N TYR A 31 -5.70 -10.71 11.11
CA TYR A 31 -4.89 -9.51 10.86
C TYR A 31 -3.79 -9.32 11.92
N ASN A 32 -4.17 -9.27 13.20
CA ASN A 32 -3.21 -9.01 14.28
C ASN A 32 -2.09 -10.05 14.32
N GLU A 33 -2.42 -11.32 14.12
CA GLU A 33 -1.43 -12.39 14.09
C GLU A 33 -0.56 -12.33 12.84
N PHE A 34 -1.16 -12.15 11.66
CA PHE A 34 -0.44 -12.09 10.39
C PHE A 34 0.50 -10.88 10.32
N SER A 35 0.03 -9.68 10.67
CA SER A 35 0.84 -8.45 10.68
C SER A 35 1.97 -8.53 11.72
N ARG A 36 1.75 -9.19 12.87
CA ARG A 36 2.80 -9.48 13.85
C ARG A 36 3.89 -10.37 13.23
N MET A 37 3.51 -11.45 12.54
CA MET A 37 4.46 -12.35 11.88
C MET A 37 5.27 -11.63 10.79
N LEU A 38 4.65 -10.73 10.02
CA LEU A 38 5.34 -9.88 9.04
C LEU A 38 6.42 -9.01 9.70
N VAL A 39 6.07 -8.30 10.77
CA VAL A 39 6.97 -7.40 11.49
C VAL A 39 8.09 -8.16 12.20
N GLU A 40 7.81 -9.31 12.82
CA GLU A 40 8.83 -10.14 13.46
C GLU A 40 9.84 -10.68 12.45
N ASN A 41 9.40 -11.01 11.23
CA ASN A 41 10.25 -11.58 10.19
C ASN A 41 11.09 -10.53 9.44
N GLU A 42 10.53 -9.36 9.13
CA GLU A 42 11.16 -8.39 8.22
C GLU A 42 11.38 -7.00 8.84
N GLY A 43 10.86 -6.78 10.04
CA GLY A 43 10.87 -5.49 10.72
C GLY A 43 9.82 -4.52 10.17
N LEU A 44 9.30 -3.67 11.06
CA LEU A 44 8.38 -2.60 10.69
C LEU A 44 9.11 -1.53 9.85
N GLY A 45 8.51 -1.19 8.71
CA GLY A 45 8.91 -0.07 7.85
C GLY A 45 7.90 1.09 7.89
N GLY A 46 6.62 0.80 8.15
CA GLY A 46 5.57 1.79 8.25
C GLY A 46 4.16 1.20 8.15
N TYR A 47 3.22 1.95 7.58
CA TYR A 47 1.79 1.61 7.59
C TYR A 47 1.08 2.03 6.29
N LYS A 48 0.02 1.31 5.91
CA LYS A 48 -0.96 1.75 4.91
C LYS A 48 -2.29 2.06 5.59
N ILE A 49 -2.92 3.16 5.17
CA ILE A 49 -4.26 3.54 5.60
C ILE A 49 -5.22 3.26 4.44
N ALA A 50 -6.12 2.29 4.62
CA ALA A 50 -7.09 1.87 3.62
C ALA A 50 -8.52 2.10 4.11
N LEU A 51 -9.48 2.02 3.17
CA LEU A 51 -10.92 2.13 3.45
C LEU A 51 -11.27 3.38 4.28
N GLN A 52 -10.67 4.53 3.94
CA GLN A 52 -10.88 5.80 4.66
C GLN A 52 -10.54 5.71 6.16
N GLY A 53 -9.53 4.92 6.52
CA GLY A 53 -9.06 4.76 7.90
C GLY A 53 -9.67 3.59 8.67
N LYS A 54 -10.61 2.85 8.06
CA LYS A 54 -11.22 1.64 8.66
C LYS A 54 -10.26 0.44 8.71
N ALA A 55 -9.32 0.36 7.77
CA ALA A 55 -8.31 -0.69 7.73
C ALA A 55 -6.91 -0.07 7.78
N ILE A 56 -6.05 -0.64 8.62
CA ILE A 56 -4.64 -0.28 8.71
C ILE A 56 -3.87 -1.55 8.35
N GLY A 57 -2.95 -1.45 7.41
CA GLY A 57 -1.98 -2.50 7.10
C GLY A 57 -0.61 -2.12 7.62
N VAL A 58 0.23 -3.10 7.94
CA VAL A 58 1.64 -2.88 8.23
C VAL A 58 2.44 -2.92 6.93
N LEU A 59 3.45 -2.08 6.82
CA LEU A 59 4.44 -2.16 5.75
C LEU A 59 5.75 -2.61 6.37
N THR A 60 6.28 -3.74 5.90
CA THR A 60 7.60 -4.19 6.33
C THR A 60 8.70 -3.40 5.63
N LYS A 61 9.93 -3.42 6.15
CA LYS A 61 11.06 -2.73 5.51
C LYS A 61 11.27 -3.15 4.05
N PRO A 62 11.21 -4.44 3.68
CA PRO A 62 11.36 -4.88 2.28
C PRO A 62 10.22 -4.47 1.34
N MET A 63 9.03 -4.16 1.86
CA MET A 63 7.91 -3.65 1.04
C MET A 63 8.19 -2.23 0.53
N ILE A 64 9.04 -1.47 1.22
CA ILE A 64 9.32 -0.06 0.93
C ILE A 64 10.53 0.04 0.01
N THR A 65 10.37 0.76 -1.09
CA THR A 65 11.44 1.00 -2.07
C THR A 65 11.52 2.47 -2.47
N PHE A 66 12.72 2.87 -2.85
CA PHE A 66 13.04 4.17 -3.45
C PHE A 66 13.53 4.01 -4.89
N ASN A 67 13.64 2.76 -5.36
CA ASN A 67 14.09 2.44 -6.71
C ASN A 67 12.96 2.67 -7.70
N ASN A 68 13.29 3.22 -8.87
CA ASN A 68 12.32 3.47 -9.93
C ASN A 68 11.95 2.19 -10.70
N GLU A 69 12.62 1.07 -10.43
CA GLU A 69 12.22 -0.26 -10.88
C GLU A 69 11.62 -1.00 -9.68
N ILE A 70 10.36 -1.41 -9.82
CA ILE A 70 9.56 -1.97 -8.72
C ILE A 70 9.12 -3.37 -9.11
N ASP A 71 9.68 -4.36 -8.39
CA ASP A 71 9.25 -5.74 -8.54
C ASP A 71 7.82 -5.95 -8.03
N LEU A 72 7.01 -6.59 -8.88
CA LEU A 72 5.69 -7.08 -8.52
C LEU A 72 5.84 -8.45 -7.84
N TRP A 73 5.44 -8.53 -6.56
CA TRP A 73 5.63 -9.72 -5.72
C TRP A 73 4.58 -10.81 -5.89
N PHE A 74 3.35 -10.44 -6.25
CA PHE A 74 2.23 -11.34 -6.52
C PHE A 74 1.82 -11.29 -8.00
N LYS A 75 0.95 -12.21 -8.42
CA LYS A 75 0.53 -12.28 -9.83
C LYS A 75 -0.35 -11.09 -10.22
N THR A 76 -1.16 -10.60 -9.29
CA THR A 76 -2.03 -9.44 -9.51
C THR A 76 -1.72 -8.30 -8.54
N HIS A 77 -1.67 -7.08 -9.07
CA HIS A 77 -1.50 -5.87 -8.28
C HIS A 77 -2.43 -4.78 -8.80
N LYS A 78 -2.69 -3.83 -7.91
CA LYS A 78 -3.24 -2.53 -8.28
C LYS A 78 -2.19 -1.45 -8.06
N LEU A 79 -2.55 -0.23 -8.41
CA LEU A 79 -1.74 0.97 -8.27
C LEU A 79 -2.62 2.08 -7.72
N GLU A 80 -2.15 2.70 -6.65
CA GLU A 80 -2.75 3.87 -6.01
C GLU A 80 -1.70 4.98 -5.94
N VAL A 81 -2.05 6.19 -6.38
CA VAL A 81 -1.21 7.37 -6.17
C VAL A 81 -1.59 7.98 -4.82
N GLU A 82 -0.59 8.16 -3.96
CA GLU A 82 -0.77 8.60 -2.58
C GLU A 82 0.25 9.66 -2.16
N ILE A 83 -0.09 10.41 -1.11
CA ILE A 83 0.89 11.14 -0.31
C ILE A 83 1.42 10.19 0.75
N ILE A 84 2.74 10.07 0.82
CA ILE A 84 3.42 9.28 1.84
C ILE A 84 3.99 10.22 2.89
N ALA A 85 3.76 9.97 4.17
CA ALA A 85 4.40 10.71 5.26
C ALA A 85 5.56 9.89 5.85
N LEU A 86 6.69 10.54 6.11
CA LEU A 86 7.62 10.03 7.11
C LEU A 86 7.13 10.49 8.49
N VAL A 87 6.87 9.54 9.37
CA VAL A 87 6.29 9.77 10.69
C VAL A 87 7.27 9.38 11.77
N LYS A 88 7.37 10.22 12.81
CA LYS A 88 8.13 9.94 14.03
C LYS A 88 7.28 10.31 15.24
N ASN A 89 7.09 9.38 16.18
CA ASN A 89 6.27 9.58 17.37
C ASN A 89 4.86 10.14 17.05
N GLY A 90 4.21 9.58 16.02
CA GLY A 90 2.88 10.03 15.57
C GLY A 90 2.83 11.42 14.93
N LYS A 91 3.98 12.03 14.59
CA LYS A 91 4.06 13.33 13.94
C LYS A 91 4.64 13.22 12.53
N VAL A 92 4.04 13.95 11.59
CA VAL A 92 4.53 14.06 10.21
C VAL A 92 5.78 14.92 10.18
N GLU A 93 6.90 14.35 9.74
CA GLU A 93 8.17 15.05 9.58
C GLU A 93 8.37 15.55 8.15
N LYS A 94 7.98 14.73 7.16
CA LYS A 94 8.12 15.01 5.73
C LYS A 94 7.02 14.32 4.93
N THR A 95 6.70 14.87 3.77
CA THR A 95 5.77 14.24 2.83
C THR A 95 6.36 14.01 1.45
N PHE A 96 5.90 12.96 0.77
CA PHE A 96 6.41 12.51 -0.51
C PHE A 96 5.25 12.19 -1.45
N LEU A 97 5.44 12.43 -2.74
CA LEU A 97 4.62 11.81 -3.77
C LEU A 97 5.06 10.35 -3.91
N GLY A 98 4.15 9.41 -3.71
CA GLY A 98 4.46 7.99 -3.78
C GLY A 98 3.39 7.18 -4.49
N LEU A 99 3.68 5.89 -4.59
CA LEU A 99 2.77 4.90 -5.15
C LEU A 99 2.61 3.80 -4.12
N GLU A 100 1.38 3.50 -3.78
CA GLU A 100 1.05 2.26 -3.11
C GLU A 100 0.63 1.23 -4.16
N ILE A 101 1.12 0.01 -3.99
CA ILE A 101 0.94 -1.07 -4.95
C ILE A 101 0.32 -2.23 -4.18
N PRO A 102 -1.00 -2.19 -3.95
CA PRO A 102 -1.64 -3.18 -3.12
C PRO A 102 -1.67 -4.50 -3.87
N ALA A 103 -1.56 -5.57 -3.08
CA ALA A 103 -1.57 -6.93 -3.55
C ALA A 103 -2.30 -7.80 -2.54
N THR A 104 -3.20 -8.64 -3.02
CA THR A 104 -3.81 -9.66 -2.18
C THR A 104 -3.03 -10.97 -2.27
N ARG A 105 -3.00 -11.72 -1.16
CA ARG A 105 -2.54 -13.11 -1.17
C ARG A 105 -3.60 -14.05 -1.72
N PHE A 106 -4.80 -13.59 -2.02
CA PHE A 106 -5.84 -14.38 -2.65
C PHE A 106 -5.74 -14.32 -4.17
N ASN A 107 -6.23 -15.35 -4.86
CA ASN A 107 -6.27 -15.41 -6.32
C ASN A 107 -7.38 -14.55 -6.97
N THR A 108 -8.13 -13.80 -6.17
CA THR A 108 -9.24 -12.94 -6.60
C THR A 108 -9.28 -11.65 -5.80
N TRP A 109 -9.78 -10.58 -6.43
CA TRP A 109 -10.04 -9.29 -5.80
C TRP A 109 -11.51 -9.10 -5.40
N ASP A 110 -12.39 -10.03 -5.80
CA ASP A 110 -13.81 -10.02 -5.45
C ASP A 110 -13.99 -10.62 -4.06
N LEU A 111 -13.67 -9.80 -3.04
CA LEU A 111 -13.62 -10.18 -1.65
C LEU A 111 -14.31 -9.14 -0.77
N GLY A 112 -15.00 -9.62 0.28
CA GLY A 112 -15.61 -8.74 1.27
C GLY A 112 -14.55 -8.01 2.12
N GLU A 113 -14.93 -6.90 2.74
CA GLU A 113 -14.03 -6.05 3.55
C GLU A 113 -13.23 -6.80 4.63
N HIS A 114 -13.80 -7.87 5.20
CA HIS A 114 -13.15 -8.69 6.23
C HIS A 114 -11.92 -9.44 5.70
N TYR A 115 -11.90 -9.84 4.42
CA TYR A 115 -10.69 -10.38 3.79
C TYR A 115 -9.63 -9.31 3.59
N ILE A 116 -10.04 -8.09 3.24
CA ILE A 116 -9.12 -6.95 3.11
C ILE A 116 -8.43 -6.70 4.46
N ILE A 117 -9.20 -6.70 5.55
CA ILE A 117 -8.68 -6.53 6.91
C ILE A 117 -7.74 -7.66 7.28
N ALA A 118 -8.18 -8.92 7.17
CA ALA A 118 -7.38 -10.09 7.53
C ALA A 118 -6.08 -10.18 6.72
N ASP A 119 -6.13 -9.80 5.45
CA ASP A 119 -5.00 -9.76 4.54
C ASP A 119 -4.25 -8.43 4.61
N ASP A 120 -4.06 -7.90 5.82
CA ASP A 120 -3.22 -6.74 6.12
C ASP A 120 -3.51 -5.51 5.24
N ALA A 121 -4.80 -5.20 5.05
CA ALA A 121 -5.28 -4.14 4.18
C ALA A 121 -4.79 -4.23 2.71
N PHE A 122 -4.49 -5.45 2.23
CA PHE A 122 -3.84 -5.72 0.95
C PHE A 122 -2.50 -5.00 0.77
N ALA A 123 -1.77 -4.71 1.86
CA ALA A 123 -0.44 -4.13 1.79
C ALA A 123 0.48 -5.00 0.94
N GLY A 124 1.02 -4.42 -0.14
CA GLY A 124 1.87 -5.12 -1.11
C GLY A 124 3.26 -4.49 -1.17
N ARG A 125 3.38 -3.37 -1.89
CA ARG A 125 4.62 -2.61 -2.03
C ARG A 125 4.33 -1.12 -1.86
N LEU A 126 5.34 -0.39 -1.40
CA LEU A 126 5.30 1.06 -1.30
C LEU A 126 6.52 1.68 -1.99
N TYR A 127 6.28 2.54 -2.98
CA TYR A 127 7.32 3.38 -3.56
C TYR A 127 7.27 4.78 -2.96
N VAL A 128 8.38 5.18 -2.33
CA VAL A 128 8.56 6.53 -1.80
C VAL A 128 9.33 7.36 -2.81
N GLY A 129 8.63 8.29 -3.46
CA GLY A 129 9.19 9.12 -4.50
C GLY A 129 9.75 10.44 -3.98
N LYS A 130 9.44 11.52 -4.69
CA LYS A 130 10.02 12.85 -4.42
C LYS A 130 9.31 13.52 -3.25
N GLN A 131 10.10 14.16 -2.37
CA GLN A 131 9.55 15.00 -1.31
C GLN A 131 8.75 16.16 -1.91
N ILE A 132 7.56 16.41 -1.34
CA ILE A 132 6.66 17.51 -1.68
C ILE A 132 6.05 18.06 -0.40
N GLU A 133 5.74 19.35 -0.38
CA GLU A 133 5.10 20.02 0.75
C GLU A 133 3.70 20.51 0.36
N PRO A 134 2.76 20.70 1.30
CA PRO A 134 1.50 21.40 1.04
C PRO A 134 1.72 22.85 0.52
N PRO A 135 0.77 23.42 -0.23
CA PRO A 135 -0.35 22.75 -0.86
C PRO A 135 0.14 21.81 -1.98
N PHE A 136 -0.47 20.62 -2.09
CA PHE A 136 -0.03 19.56 -3.01
C PHE A 136 -0.50 19.78 -4.45
N GLY A 137 -1.71 20.30 -4.62
CA GLY A 137 -2.33 20.49 -5.93
C GLY A 137 -2.83 19.18 -6.55
N THR A 138 -2.98 19.20 -7.87
CA THR A 138 -3.50 18.09 -8.67
C THR A 138 -2.37 17.36 -9.39
N PHE A 139 -2.54 16.06 -9.60
CA PHE A 139 -1.60 15.20 -10.30
C PHE A 139 -2.30 14.45 -11.44
N LYS A 140 -1.56 14.17 -12.50
CA LYS A 140 -1.97 13.34 -13.63
C LYS A 140 -1.26 12.00 -13.56
N LEU A 141 -2.01 10.91 -13.70
CA LEU A 141 -1.50 9.56 -13.83
C LEU A 141 -1.45 9.17 -15.31
N ILE A 142 -0.27 8.75 -15.75
CA ILE A 142 0.01 8.27 -17.09
C ILE A 142 0.58 6.86 -16.97
N ILE A 143 -0.02 5.90 -17.66
CA ILE A 143 0.43 4.51 -17.71
C ILE A 143 0.71 4.16 -19.17
N ASN A 144 1.91 3.67 -19.46
CA ASN A 144 2.36 3.31 -20.82
C ASN A 144 2.16 4.45 -21.83
N ASP A 145 2.49 5.67 -21.39
CA ASP A 145 2.38 6.92 -22.15
C ASP A 145 0.93 7.35 -22.49
N GLU A 146 -0.08 6.67 -21.94
CA GLU A 146 -1.49 7.05 -22.02
C GLU A 146 -1.97 7.75 -20.75
N PHE A 147 -2.73 8.85 -20.90
CA PHE A 147 -3.39 9.50 -19.77
C PHE A 147 -4.51 8.62 -19.23
N VAL A 148 -4.46 8.34 -17.93
CA VAL A 148 -5.42 7.47 -17.25
C VAL A 148 -6.38 8.26 -16.37
N ALA A 149 -5.86 9.18 -15.56
CA ALA A 149 -6.65 9.90 -14.58
C ALA A 149 -5.96 11.16 -14.06
N GLU A 150 -6.74 12.01 -13.40
CA GLU A 150 -6.28 13.21 -12.71
C GLU A 150 -6.96 13.32 -11.34
N GLY A 151 -6.22 13.74 -10.31
CA GLY A 151 -6.74 13.85 -8.94
C GLY A 151 -5.73 14.47 -7.98
N GLY A 152 -6.16 14.77 -6.76
CA GLY A 152 -5.30 15.35 -5.73
C GLY A 152 -5.81 15.04 -4.32
N PRO A 153 -4.92 15.05 -3.30
CA PRO A 153 -5.31 14.76 -1.93
C PRO A 153 -6.24 15.85 -1.38
N THR A 154 -7.30 15.43 -0.69
CA THR A 154 -8.29 16.32 -0.06
C THR A 154 -8.16 16.41 1.46
N TYR A 155 -7.05 15.91 2.00
CA TYR A 155 -6.80 15.78 3.44
C TYR A 155 -5.46 16.41 3.82
N ASN A 156 -5.32 16.82 5.09
CA ASN A 156 -4.00 17.15 5.63
C ASN A 156 -3.35 15.88 6.17
N PRO A 157 -2.06 15.63 5.87
CA PRO A 157 -1.33 14.46 6.38
C PRO A 157 -1.41 14.27 7.89
N SER A 158 -1.33 15.37 8.67
CA SER A 158 -1.38 15.32 10.13
C SER A 158 -2.73 14.88 10.69
N ASP A 159 -3.82 15.06 9.94
CA ASP A 159 -5.17 14.65 10.38
C ASP A 159 -5.39 13.14 10.19
N VAL A 160 -4.56 12.50 9.36
CA VAL A 160 -4.68 11.10 8.96
C VAL A 160 -3.74 10.20 9.78
N VAL A 161 -2.56 10.71 10.15
CA VAL A 161 -1.58 9.97 10.95
C VAL A 161 -2.07 9.71 12.37
N LYS A 162 -1.94 8.46 12.84
CA LYS A 162 -2.33 8.06 14.20
C LYS A 162 -1.15 8.24 15.19
N PRO A 163 -1.41 8.51 16.49
CA PRO A 163 -0.36 8.76 17.48
C PRO A 163 0.66 7.63 17.67
N ASN A 164 0.28 6.39 17.35
CA ASN A 164 1.13 5.21 17.48
C ASN A 164 1.92 4.85 16.21
N MET A 165 1.81 5.66 15.14
CA MET A 165 2.50 5.40 13.88
C MET A 165 3.94 5.93 13.90
N GLU A 166 4.79 5.22 13.16
CA GLU A 166 6.20 5.51 12.94
C GLU A 166 6.63 4.94 11.58
N GLY A 167 7.65 5.51 10.95
CA GLY A 167 8.14 5.09 9.64
C GLY A 167 7.36 5.72 8.49
N TYR A 168 7.27 5.04 7.34
CA TYR A 168 6.58 5.58 6.16
C TYR A 168 5.10 5.20 6.17
N VAL A 169 4.22 6.20 6.15
CA VAL A 169 2.77 6.01 6.19
C VAL A 169 2.17 6.40 4.85
N SER A 170 1.51 5.44 4.19
CA SER A 170 0.66 5.67 3.02
C SER A 170 -0.68 6.22 3.49
N LEU A 171 -0.99 7.47 3.14
CA LEU A 171 -2.08 8.25 3.75
C LEU A 171 -3.46 8.07 3.10
N GLY A 172 -3.55 7.23 2.06
CA GLY A 172 -4.77 6.95 1.33
C GLY A 172 -4.74 7.48 -0.11
N VAL A 173 -5.44 6.75 -0.97
CA VAL A 173 -5.54 6.99 -2.41
C VAL A 173 -6.21 8.31 -2.75
N PHE A 174 -5.63 9.04 -3.70
CA PHE A 174 -6.31 10.14 -4.39
C PHE A 174 -6.39 9.97 -5.92
N ILE A 175 -5.65 9.01 -6.50
CA ILE A 175 -5.86 8.51 -7.88
C ILE A 175 -5.74 6.99 -7.85
N GLY A 176 -6.76 6.29 -8.36
CA GLY A 176 -6.79 4.82 -8.38
C GLY A 176 -7.94 4.23 -7.56
N PRO A 177 -7.95 2.90 -7.40
CA PRO A 177 -6.92 1.97 -7.85
C PRO A 177 -7.02 1.59 -9.33
N TYR A 178 -5.87 1.38 -9.99
CA TYR A 178 -5.78 0.85 -11.36
C TYR A 178 -5.01 -0.46 -11.40
N LYS A 179 -5.36 -1.37 -12.31
CA LYS A 179 -4.56 -2.60 -12.51
C LYS A 179 -3.18 -2.24 -13.04
N ILE A 180 -2.15 -2.93 -12.54
CA ILE A 180 -0.77 -2.80 -13.03
C ILE A 180 -0.17 -4.19 -13.27
N SER A 181 0.70 -4.29 -14.27
CA SER A 181 1.34 -5.52 -14.71
C SER A 181 2.85 -5.33 -14.90
N LYS A 182 3.59 -6.44 -14.92
CA LYS A 182 5.02 -6.43 -15.24
C LYS A 182 5.23 -5.82 -16.62
N GLY A 183 6.21 -4.91 -16.72
CA GLY A 183 6.54 -4.16 -17.92
C GLY A 183 5.88 -2.79 -17.99
N ASP A 184 4.82 -2.54 -17.22
CA ASP A 184 4.14 -1.25 -17.24
C ASP A 184 5.06 -0.13 -16.75
N LYS A 185 4.97 1.01 -17.44
CA LYS A 185 5.66 2.25 -17.08
C LYS A 185 4.63 3.25 -16.57
N VAL A 186 4.86 3.74 -15.36
CA VAL A 186 3.98 4.72 -14.71
C VAL A 186 4.71 6.04 -14.56
N ARG A 187 4.02 7.12 -14.93
CA ARG A 187 4.47 8.48 -14.67
C ARG A 187 3.34 9.24 -13.97
N VAL A 188 3.69 9.91 -12.88
CA VAL A 188 2.77 10.82 -12.18
C VAL A 188 3.33 12.22 -12.32
N GLU A 189 2.54 13.13 -12.87
CA GLU A 189 2.91 14.52 -13.13
C GLU A 189 2.12 15.47 -12.25
N GLY A 190 2.75 16.52 -11.74
CA GLY A 190 2.12 17.53 -10.90
C GLY A 190 3.18 18.45 -10.31
N LYS A 191 3.10 18.73 -9.01
CA LYS A 191 4.12 19.54 -8.30
C LYS A 191 5.54 18.98 -8.45
N LYS A 192 5.66 17.66 -8.52
CA LYS A 192 6.86 16.92 -8.91
C LYS A 192 6.46 15.77 -9.82
N THR A 193 7.38 15.37 -10.69
CA THR A 193 7.20 14.21 -11.54
C THR A 193 7.97 13.01 -11.00
N ILE A 194 7.30 11.87 -10.86
CA ILE A 194 7.92 10.56 -10.64
C ILE A 194 7.66 9.67 -11.87
N THR A 195 8.63 8.81 -12.18
CA THR A 195 8.52 7.81 -13.24
C THR A 195 9.05 6.50 -12.71
N VAL A 196 8.24 5.45 -12.78
CA VAL A 196 8.60 4.10 -12.34
C VAL A 196 8.28 3.08 -13.43
N LYS A 197 8.97 1.93 -13.38
CA LYS A 197 8.72 0.78 -14.23
C LYS A 197 8.50 -0.45 -13.34
N PHE A 198 7.51 -1.26 -13.69
CA PHE A 198 7.21 -2.49 -12.97
C PHE A 198 7.95 -3.69 -13.57
N SER A 199 8.60 -4.48 -12.73
CA SER A 199 9.42 -5.65 -13.07
C SER A 199 8.89 -6.95 -12.50
#